data_AF-A0A9D3ZYZ6-F1
#
_entry.id   AF-A0A9D3ZYZ6-F1
#
_cell.length_a   1.000
_cell.length_b   1.000
_cell.length_c   1.000
_cell.angle_alpha   90.00
_cell.angle_beta   90.00
_cell.angle_gamma   90.00
#
_symmetry.space_group_name_H-M   'P 1'
#
loop_
_entity.id
_entity.type
_entity.pdbx_description
1 polymer ?
#
loop_
_entity_poly.entity_id
_entity_poly.type
_entity_poly.pdbx_seq_one_letter_code
_entity_poly.pdbx_strand_id
1 'polypeptide(L)'
;MVTVSDSNVCVRKFDASIIYSLIKKHGITHMYGAPIVLNMLSSSPKIKPLENPVKILSAGAPPPAAVLSRTKLLGFIVSHDYGEGLWSLQYQNLISSLSNN
;
A
#
# COMPACT_ATOMS: atom_id res chain seq x y z
N MET A 1 -5.43 -2.53 9.70
CA MET A 1 -4.99 -1.57 10.74
C MET A 1 -4.18 -0.50 10.06
N VAL A 2 -4.40 0.77 10.39
CA VAL A 2 -3.63 1.88 9.82
C VAL A 2 -2.80 2.51 10.92
N THR A 3 -1.52 2.83 10.67
CA THR A 3 -0.66 3.42 11.70
C THR A 3 -0.20 4.81 11.30
N VAL A 4 -0.42 5.75 12.19
CA VAL A 4 0.29 7.04 12.24
C VAL A 4 1.42 6.84 13.25
N SER A 5 2.50 7.59 13.14
CA SER A 5 3.75 7.49 13.92
C SER A 5 3.64 7.14 15.42
N ASP A 6 2.52 7.43 16.09
CA ASP A 6 2.30 7.09 17.51
C ASP A 6 0.85 6.60 17.80
N SER A 7 0.08 6.23 16.76
CA SER A 7 -1.34 5.88 16.94
C SER A 7 -1.85 4.90 15.90
N ASN A 8 -2.50 3.84 16.37
CA ASN A 8 -3.22 2.92 15.52
C ASN A 8 -4.67 3.38 15.31
N VAL A 9 -5.09 3.40 14.05
CA VAL A 9 -6.47 3.66 13.66
C VAL A 9 -7.07 2.34 13.17
N CYS A 10 -7.99 1.82 13.96
CA CYS A 10 -8.77 0.62 13.64
C CYS A 10 -10.12 1.05 13.06
N VAL A 11 -10.36 0.72 11.80
CA VAL A 11 -11.67 0.94 11.17
C VAL A 11 -12.54 -0.31 11.35
N ARG A 12 -13.79 -0.12 11.82
CA ARG A 12 -14.75 -1.23 12.01
C ARG A 12 -15.20 -1.87 10.70
N LYS A 13 -15.25 -1.08 9.62
CA LYS A 13 -15.63 -1.53 8.28
C LYS A 13 -14.60 -1.02 7.29
N PHE A 14 -14.17 -1.90 6.39
CA PHE A 14 -13.27 -1.51 5.32
C PHE A 14 -14.03 -0.70 4.26
N ASP A 15 -13.58 0.53 4.01
CA ASP A 15 -14.05 1.38 2.92
C ASP A 15 -12.87 2.17 2.37
N ALA A 16 -12.60 2.04 1.08
CA ALA A 16 -11.46 2.69 0.44
C ALA A 16 -11.54 4.22 0.57
N SER A 17 -12.72 4.83 0.45
CA SER A 17 -12.88 6.30 0.55
C SER A 17 -12.57 6.80 1.97
N ILE A 18 -12.97 6.05 2.99
CA ILE A 18 -12.66 6.36 4.39
C ILE A 18 -11.15 6.26 4.62
N ILE A 19 -10.52 5.17 4.14
CA ILE A 19 -9.08 4.96 4.28
C ILE A 19 -8.29 6.11 3.65
N TYR A 20 -8.60 6.50 2.41
CA TYR A 20 -7.92 7.62 1.76
C TYR A 20 -8.16 8.96 2.48
N SER A 21 -9.38 9.18 2.99
CA SER A 21 -9.69 10.37 3.81
C SER A 21 -8.87 10.39 5.10
N LEU A 22 -8.72 9.25 5.76
CA LEU A 22 -7.89 9.11 6.95
C LEU A 22 -6.41 9.34 6.61
N ILE A 23 -5.91 8.77 5.51
CA ILE A 23 -4.54 8.97 5.06
C ILE A 23 -4.25 10.46 4.88
N LYS A 24 -5.13 11.17 4.18
CA LYS A 24 -4.97 12.61 3.94
C LYS A 24 -5.11 13.42 5.22
N LYS A 25 -6.05 13.08 6.10
CA LYS A 25 -6.33 13.80 7.35
C LYS A 25 -5.22 13.64 8.39
N HIS A 26 -4.65 12.43 8.49
CA HIS A 26 -3.73 12.06 9.56
C HIS A 26 -2.28 11.90 9.10
N GLY A 27 -1.99 12.05 7.80
CA GLY A 27 -0.63 11.89 7.28
C GLY A 27 -0.10 10.47 7.48
N ILE A 28 -0.96 9.46 7.28
CA ILE A 28 -0.59 8.06 7.45
C ILE A 28 0.53 7.72 6.47
N THR A 29 1.59 7.10 6.97
CA THR A 29 2.74 6.66 6.15
C THR A 29 2.85 5.15 6.05
N HIS A 30 2.25 4.41 7.00
CA HIS A 30 2.35 2.96 7.08
C HIS A 30 0.98 2.31 7.34
N MET A 31 0.71 1.19 6.67
CA MET A 31 -0.54 0.44 6.74
C MET A 31 -0.26 -1.06 6.76
N TYR A 32 -1.11 -1.82 7.45
CA TYR A 32 -1.08 -3.28 7.42
C TYR A 32 -2.44 -3.83 6.99
N GLY A 33 -2.44 -4.71 5.99
CA GLY A 33 -3.66 -5.27 5.43
C GLY A 33 -3.45 -6.52 4.59
N ALA A 34 -4.46 -7.40 4.59
CA ALA A 34 -4.48 -8.58 3.73
C ALA A 34 -4.51 -8.20 2.23
N PRO A 35 -4.08 -9.08 1.31
CA PRO A 35 -4.07 -8.77 -0.12
C PRO A 35 -5.41 -8.30 -0.70
N ILE A 36 -6.53 -8.77 -0.12
CA ILE A 36 -7.89 -8.34 -0.49
C ILE A 36 -8.10 -6.82 -0.31
N VAL A 37 -7.42 -6.21 0.66
CA VAL A 37 -7.47 -4.75 0.90
C VAL A 37 -6.87 -3.99 -0.29
N LEU A 38 -5.75 -4.47 -0.84
CA LEU A 38 -5.12 -3.86 -2.01
C LEU A 38 -6.05 -3.90 -3.22
N ASN A 39 -6.71 -5.03 -3.42
CA ASN A 39 -7.67 -5.17 -4.52
C ASN A 39 -8.81 -4.14 -4.38
N MET A 40 -9.39 -4.04 -3.19
CA MET A 40 -10.46 -3.07 -2.91
C MET A 40 -10.00 -1.61 -3.05
N LEU A 41 -8.78 -1.27 -2.62
CA LEU A 41 -8.19 0.06 -2.83
C LEU A 41 -8.01 0.37 -4.32
N SER A 42 -7.54 -0.60 -5.10
CA SER A 42 -7.28 -0.44 -6.53
C SER A 42 -8.55 -0.36 -7.38
N SER A 43 -9.62 -1.00 -6.92
CA SER A 43 -10.91 -1.08 -7.63
C SER A 43 -11.80 0.14 -7.45
N SER A 44 -11.44 1.09 -6.57
CA SER A 44 -12.30 2.23 -6.29
C SER A 44 -12.13 3.33 -7.36
N PRO A 45 -13.17 3.65 -8.15
CA PRO A 45 -13.05 4.53 -9.32
C PRO A 45 -12.97 6.02 -8.97
N LYS A 46 -13.29 6.41 -7.74
CA LYS A 46 -13.36 7.82 -7.32
C LYS A 46 -12.08 8.34 -6.65
N ILE A 47 -11.01 7.55 -6.67
CA ILE A 47 -9.84 7.86 -5.85
C ILE A 47 -8.70 8.43 -6.67
N LYS A 48 -8.18 9.56 -6.19
CA LYS A 48 -7.00 10.23 -6.75
C LYS A 48 -5.72 9.62 -6.17
N PRO A 49 -4.59 9.68 -6.91
CA PRO A 49 -3.30 9.30 -6.37
C PRO A 49 -2.98 10.06 -5.08
N LEU A 50 -2.35 9.38 -4.14
CA LEU A 50 -1.88 9.97 -2.89
C LEU A 50 -0.75 10.96 -3.17
N GLU A 51 -0.79 12.11 -2.48
CA GLU A 51 0.28 13.13 -2.55
C GLU A 51 1.56 12.62 -1.89
N ASN A 52 1.44 11.83 -0.82
CA ASN A 52 2.55 11.21 -0.12
C ASN A 52 2.49 9.69 -0.25
N PRO A 53 3.60 9.00 -0.55
CA PRO A 53 3.61 7.56 -0.71
C PRO A 53 3.32 6.86 0.62
N VAL A 54 2.38 5.90 0.60
CA VAL A 54 2.01 5.11 1.79
C VAL A 54 2.49 3.69 1.64
N LYS A 55 3.26 3.21 2.61
CA LYS A 55 3.77 1.84 2.64
C LYS A 55 2.70 0.92 3.21
N ILE A 56 2.29 -0.08 2.44
CA ILE A 56 1.33 -1.09 2.89
C ILE A 56 2.01 -2.44 2.97
N LEU A 57 2.06 -2.98 4.19
CA LEU A 57 2.54 -4.31 4.49
C LEU A 57 1.39 -5.32 4.38
N SER A 58 1.59 -6.34 3.56
CA SER A 58 0.63 -7.41 3.35
C SER A 58 1.30 -8.75 3.64
N ALA A 59 0.77 -9.52 4.59
CA ALA A 59 1.26 -10.86 4.89
C ALA A 59 0.36 -11.90 4.20
N GLY A 60 0.95 -12.98 3.65
CA GLY A 60 0.21 -14.14 3.18
C GLY A 60 0.35 -14.45 1.69
N ALA A 61 -0.76 -14.36 0.93
CA ALA A 61 -0.80 -14.77 -0.47
C ALA A 61 -0.30 -13.67 -1.42
N PRO A 62 0.42 -14.02 -2.50
CA PRO A 62 0.95 -13.05 -3.45
C PRO A 62 -0.19 -12.24 -4.09
N PRO A 63 -0.18 -10.91 -3.97
CA PRO A 63 -1.16 -10.09 -4.68
C PRO A 63 -0.92 -10.20 -6.20
N PRO A 64 -1.99 -10.22 -7.03
CA PRO A 64 -1.84 -10.24 -8.48
C PRO A 64 -1.04 -9.03 -8.98
N ALA A 65 -0.12 -9.23 -9.93
CA ALA A 65 0.74 -8.17 -10.48
C ALA A 65 -0.03 -6.96 -11.04
N ALA A 66 -1.24 -7.20 -11.57
CA ALA A 66 -2.15 -6.15 -12.04
C ALA A 66 -2.62 -5.24 -10.89
N VAL A 67 -2.92 -5.82 -9.72
CA VAL A 67 -3.32 -5.07 -8.52
C VAL A 67 -2.14 -4.24 -8.02
N LEU A 68 -0.95 -4.82 -7.96
CA LEU A 68 0.28 -4.11 -7.56
C LEU A 68 0.57 -2.89 -8.42
N SER A 69 0.52 -3.06 -9.74
CA SER A 69 0.77 -1.95 -10.69
C SER A 69 -0.25 -0.84 -10.51
N ARG A 70 -1.53 -1.19 -10.33
CA ARG A 70 -2.61 -0.24 -10.12
C ARG A 70 -2.50 0.48 -8.77
N THR A 71 -2.14 -0.23 -7.70
CA THR A 71 -1.92 0.40 -6.38
C THR A 71 -0.69 1.32 -6.37
N LYS A 72 0.36 0.97 -7.12
CA LYS A 72 1.55 1.81 -7.29
C LYS A 72 1.22 3.14 -7.98
N LEU A 73 0.40 3.10 -9.03
CA LEU A 73 -0.09 4.31 -9.71
C LEU A 73 -0.94 5.21 -8.80
N LEU A 74 -1.56 4.63 -7.77
CA LEU A 74 -2.34 5.35 -6.75
C LEU A 74 -1.46 5.90 -5.61
N GLY A 75 -0.15 5.67 -5.62
CA GLY A 75 0.79 6.15 -4.60
C GLY A 75 0.99 5.20 -3.40
N PHE A 76 0.56 3.93 -3.51
CA PHE A 76 0.88 2.93 -2.49
C PHE A 76 2.14 2.15 -2.84
N ILE A 77 3.01 1.99 -1.84
CA ILE A 77 4.18 1.12 -1.90
C ILE A 77 3.81 -0.18 -1.19
N VAL A 78 3.47 -1.21 -1.97
CA VAL A 78 3.11 -2.52 -1.42
C VAL A 78 4.38 -3.29 -1.06
N SER A 79 4.50 -3.64 0.21
CA SER A 79 5.48 -4.60 0.74
C SER A 79 4.72 -5.86 1.11
N HIS A 80 5.06 -6.99 0.50
CA HIS A 80 4.46 -8.27 0.86
C HIS A 80 5.47 -9.09 1.63
N ASP A 81 5.10 -9.58 2.82
CA ASP A 81 5.94 -10.54 3.54
C ASP A 81 5.79 -11.90 2.84
N TYR A 82 6.61 -12.09 1.81
CA TYR A 82 6.87 -13.40 1.24
C TYR A 82 7.73 -14.11 2.27
N GLY A 83 7.29 -15.25 2.80
CA GLY A 83 7.98 -16.00 3.87
C GLY A 83 9.40 -16.49 3.55
N GLU A 84 10.06 -15.98 2.51
CA GLU A 84 11.40 -16.34 2.06
C GLU A 84 12.04 -15.10 1.39
N GLY A 85 12.93 -14.39 2.10
CA GLY A 85 14.09 -13.63 1.58
C GLY A 85 14.01 -12.61 0.43
N LEU A 86 12.88 -12.44 -0.27
CA LEU A 86 12.79 -11.65 -1.51
C LEU A 86 12.68 -10.12 -1.28
N TRP A 87 12.72 -9.70 -0.01
CA TRP A 87 12.67 -8.33 0.47
C TRP A 87 13.74 -7.40 -0.14
N SER A 88 14.87 -7.92 -0.59
CA SER A 88 15.96 -7.09 -1.13
C SER A 88 15.90 -6.93 -2.65
N LEU A 89 15.53 -7.98 -3.39
CA LEU A 89 15.73 -8.02 -4.85
C LEU A 89 14.71 -7.15 -5.61
N GLN A 90 13.42 -7.15 -5.25
CA GLN A 90 12.46 -6.28 -5.94
C GLN A 90 12.64 -4.80 -5.57
N TYR A 91 13.03 -4.49 -4.33
CA TYR A 91 13.26 -3.13 -3.88
C TYR A 91 14.55 -2.55 -4.48
N GLN A 92 15.64 -3.32 -4.51
CA GLN A 92 16.86 -2.91 -5.21
C GLN A 92 16.62 -2.73 -6.70
N ASN A 93 15.96 -3.67 -7.39
CA ASN A 93 15.68 -3.52 -8.82
C ASN A 93 14.82 -2.28 -9.15
N LEU A 94 13.91 -1.89 -8.25
CA LEU A 94 13.11 -0.69 -8.41
C LEU A 94 13.94 0.60 -8.26
N ILE A 95 14.85 0.64 -7.28
CA ILE A 95 15.77 1.78 -7.08
C ILE A 95 16.78 1.86 -8.23
N SER A 96 17.34 0.73 -8.67
CA SER A 96 18.23 0.65 -9.83
C SER A 96 17.56 1.13 -11.12
N SER A 97 16.26 0.88 -11.28
CA SER A 97 15.48 1.35 -12.43
C SER A 97 15.11 2.84 -12.36
N LEU A 98 15.04 3.41 -11.16
CA LEU A 98 14.76 4.85 -10.95
C LEU A 98 16.05 5.69 -10.88
N SER A 99 17.20 5.07 -10.66
CA SER A 99 18.52 5.72 -10.65
C SER A 99 19.22 5.72 -12.01
N ASN A 100 18.69 5.01 -13.02
CA ASN A 100 19.26 4.93 -14.38
C ASN A 100 18.42 5.68 -15.43
N ASN A 101 17.67 6.71 -15.04
CA ASN A 101 16.99 7.60 -15.97
C ASN A 101 17.13 9.06 -15.53
#